data_AF-A0A3P9C7B2-F1
#
_entry.id   AF-A0A3P9C7B2-F1
#
_cell.length_a   1.000
_cell.length_b   1.000
_cell.length_c   1.000
_cell.angle_alpha   90.00
_cell.angle_beta   90.00
_cell.angle_gamma   90.00
#
_symmetry.space_group_name_H-M   'P 1'
#
loop_
_entity.id
_entity.type
_entity.pdbx_description
1 polymer ?
#
loop_
_entity_poly.entity_id
_entity_poly.type
_entity_poly.pdbx_seq_one_letter_code
_entity_poly.pdbx_strand_id
1 'polypeptide(L)'
;MSGNRMYSHQQRLMAQRRVQEQHRQQEAQRVDRERQVQASLREEEGFERRRYLRQVQQELKEKQIESALLKAEEDRVNREKQLEQEERMARELARINHDKQKEEKMRQYIKENSTELRELELKLKSAYLNKDRAAQIAEQEAMRFETMREEADYARKMRSDRERVAVEQQKLQQKRQEEMVQYQKELEQQLMERERRRQEAYEEFLKEKLMVDEIVRKIYEEDQTERQLKLEKVRATQQHIEEFKRQQAEWRRMERERMEAENRRIMEFAMQQQHMEKDRIAKLKEREEAKEHLHKLLCVKIEEEQQQREEMERVRQELYLEEQEEANRQREIEEMEKKIRQRLMMQQTFQEQLAFKEMRRQAEKEEEEAFRKMMMAKFAEDDRIEQMNAQKRRMKQLEHKREVEKLIEDRRRQQEADMELEAKERAIEEQKEALRRQIVEEERQRLLKRHATQLLGYLPKGLLREDDLEHLDEDFRKHFKTRQADAFSDDGWEAND
;
A
#
# COMPACT_ATOMS: atom_id res chain seq x y z
N MET A 1 73.93 61.24 157.60
CA MET A 1 73.61 61.15 156.17
C MET A 1 73.28 62.55 155.66
N SER A 2 74.13 63.16 154.83
CA SER A 2 73.81 64.39 154.10
C SER A 2 74.74 64.53 152.89
N GLY A 3 74.18 64.45 151.68
CA GLY A 3 74.89 64.61 150.41
C GLY A 3 74.14 63.90 149.27
N ASN A 4 73.15 64.56 148.62
CA ASN A 4 72.56 64.00 147.38
C ASN A 4 71.67 64.92 146.48
N ARG A 5 71.65 66.28 146.56
CA ARG A 5 70.65 67.10 145.80
C ARG A 5 71.06 67.64 144.41
N MET A 6 72.31 68.07 144.20
CA MET A 6 72.66 68.97 143.06
C MET A 6 72.84 68.29 141.70
N TYR A 7 73.32 67.04 141.67
CA TYR A 7 73.48 66.28 140.43
C TYR A 7 72.13 66.08 139.69
N SER A 8 71.02 66.33 140.38
CA SER A 8 69.68 66.09 139.85
C SER A 8 69.11 67.19 138.94
N HIS A 9 69.64 68.42 138.86
CA HIS A 9 68.97 69.49 138.07
C HIS A 9 69.44 69.54 136.61
N GLN A 10 70.75 69.42 136.36
CA GLN A 10 71.28 69.53 134.99
C GLN A 10 70.90 68.31 134.13
N GLN A 11 70.86 67.13 134.73
CA GLN A 11 70.30 65.94 134.08
C GLN A 11 68.82 66.12 133.68
N ARG A 12 68.05 67.10 134.22
CA ARG A 12 66.64 67.33 133.84
C ARG A 12 66.44 68.02 132.50
N LEU A 13 67.20 69.06 132.16
CA LEU A 13 66.94 69.85 130.94
C LEU A 13 67.28 69.09 129.65
N MET A 14 68.36 68.30 129.67
CA MET A 14 68.70 67.41 128.55
C MET A 14 67.71 66.26 128.43
N ALA A 15 67.24 65.74 129.56
CA ALA A 15 66.12 64.83 129.57
C ALA A 15 64.86 65.49 128.98
N GLN A 16 64.56 66.76 129.27
CA GLN A 16 63.36 67.45 128.79
C GLN A 16 63.32 67.66 127.27
N ARG A 17 64.45 68.00 126.63
CA ARG A 17 64.52 68.12 125.16
C ARG A 17 64.48 66.76 124.46
N ARG A 18 65.22 65.76 124.95
CA ARG A 18 65.12 64.38 124.44
C ARG A 18 63.69 63.85 124.60
N VAL A 19 63.02 64.20 125.69
CA VAL A 19 61.60 63.89 125.92
C VAL A 19 60.71 64.58 124.88
N GLN A 20 60.96 65.85 124.51
CA GLN A 20 60.17 66.56 123.48
C GLN A 20 60.37 66.01 122.04
N GLU A 21 61.59 65.66 121.63
CA GLU A 21 61.82 65.02 120.33
C GLU A 21 61.29 63.58 120.30
N GLN A 22 61.45 62.85 121.41
CA GLN A 22 60.77 61.57 121.60
C GLN A 22 59.25 61.73 121.50
N HIS A 23 58.66 62.79 122.06
CA HIS A 23 57.23 63.07 121.96
C HIS A 23 56.80 63.36 120.50
N ARG A 24 57.56 64.16 119.75
CA ARG A 24 57.24 64.43 118.34
C ARG A 24 57.40 63.20 117.44
N GLN A 25 58.42 62.39 117.66
CA GLN A 25 58.56 61.11 116.95
C GLN A 25 57.43 60.15 117.34
N GLN A 26 57.03 60.13 118.61
CA GLN A 26 55.87 59.36 119.07
C GLN A 26 54.56 59.88 118.46
N GLU A 27 54.39 61.18 118.27
CA GLU A 27 53.24 61.78 117.59
C GLU A 27 53.23 61.49 116.09
N ALA A 28 54.36 61.62 115.39
CA ALA A 28 54.45 61.25 113.98
C ALA A 28 54.18 59.74 113.77
N GLN A 29 54.75 58.89 114.63
CA GLN A 29 54.43 57.46 114.63
C GLN A 29 52.96 57.19 114.98
N ARG A 30 52.32 58.00 115.83
CA ARG A 30 50.87 57.91 116.07
C ARG A 30 50.07 58.26 114.82
N VAL A 31 50.39 59.36 114.14
CA VAL A 31 49.68 59.80 112.93
C VAL A 31 49.88 58.83 111.77
N ASP A 32 51.09 58.28 111.58
CA ASP A 32 51.33 57.28 110.56
C ASP A 32 50.61 55.96 110.88
N ARG A 33 50.55 55.55 112.16
CA ARG A 33 49.72 54.43 112.61
C ARG A 33 48.23 54.70 112.37
N GLU A 34 47.74 55.90 112.67
CA GLU A 34 46.35 56.29 112.41
C GLU A 34 46.03 56.28 110.91
N ARG A 35 46.93 56.76 110.05
CA ARG A 35 46.78 56.68 108.58
C ARG A 35 46.78 55.25 108.08
N GLN A 36 47.68 54.39 108.58
CA GLN A 36 47.70 52.98 108.23
C GLN A 36 46.42 52.27 108.69
N VAL A 37 45.92 52.58 109.88
CA VAL A 37 44.65 52.06 110.39
C VAL A 37 43.49 52.55 109.51
N GLN A 38 43.43 53.84 109.14
CA GLN A 38 42.39 54.36 108.25
C GLN A 38 42.44 53.75 106.84
N ALA A 39 43.63 53.52 106.28
CA ALA A 39 43.79 52.84 105.00
C ALA A 39 43.35 51.37 105.10
N SER A 40 43.73 50.69 106.18
CA SER A 40 43.32 49.31 106.47
C SER A 40 41.80 49.21 106.61
N LEU A 41 41.17 50.14 107.34
CA LEU A 41 39.70 50.19 107.47
C LEU A 41 39.00 50.40 106.13
N ARG A 42 39.52 51.25 105.23
CA ARG A 42 38.95 51.43 103.87
C ARG A 42 39.15 50.20 102.99
N GLU A 43 40.28 49.52 103.12
CA GLU A 43 40.53 48.26 102.43
C GLU A 43 39.68 47.12 102.97
N GLU A 44 39.43 47.09 104.28
CA GLU A 44 38.49 46.19 104.95
C GLU A 44 37.06 46.46 104.48
N GLU A 45 36.58 47.70 104.49
CA GLU A 45 35.27 48.06 103.92
C GLU A 45 35.16 47.66 102.43
N GLY A 46 36.23 47.87 101.65
CA GLY A 46 36.30 47.43 100.25
C GLY A 46 36.35 45.90 100.10
N PHE A 47 37.02 45.20 101.00
CA PHE A 47 37.10 43.75 101.06
C PHE A 47 35.75 43.13 101.46
N GLU A 48 35.07 43.68 102.45
CA GLU A 48 33.72 43.30 102.87
C GLU A 48 32.71 43.55 101.75
N ARG A 49 32.76 44.71 101.08
CA ARG A 49 31.92 44.97 99.89
C ARG A 49 32.20 43.98 98.76
N ARG A 50 33.47 43.67 98.46
CA ARG A 50 33.83 42.65 97.44
C ARG A 50 33.44 41.23 97.86
N ARG A 51 33.47 40.92 99.16
CA ARG A 51 33.01 39.63 99.72
C ARG A 51 31.50 39.51 99.59
N TYR A 52 30.75 40.55 99.99
CA TYR A 52 29.30 40.63 99.83
C TYR A 52 28.89 40.55 98.36
N LEU A 53 29.53 41.30 97.46
CA LEU A 53 29.27 41.22 96.02
C LEU A 53 29.57 39.82 95.44
N ARG A 54 30.62 39.15 95.91
CA ARG A 54 30.90 37.76 95.51
C ARG A 54 29.85 36.79 96.02
N GLN A 55 29.38 36.94 97.25
CA GLN A 55 28.29 36.13 97.80
C GLN A 55 26.99 36.36 97.02
N VAL A 56 26.60 37.60 96.78
CA VAL A 56 25.42 37.93 95.96
C VAL A 56 25.56 37.39 94.54
N GLN A 57 26.74 37.46 93.93
CA GLN A 57 27.00 36.85 92.61
C GLN A 57 26.93 35.32 92.64
N GLN A 58 27.38 34.68 93.72
CA GLN A 58 27.26 33.23 93.90
C GLN A 58 25.80 32.84 94.05
N GLU A 59 25.04 33.51 94.93
CA GLU A 59 23.61 33.29 95.10
C GLU A 59 22.82 33.52 93.80
N LEU A 60 23.16 34.55 93.03
CA LEU A 60 22.54 34.79 91.72
C LEU A 60 22.86 33.67 90.72
N LYS A 61 24.09 33.16 90.72
CA LYS A 61 24.48 32.02 89.87
C LYS A 61 23.79 30.73 90.30
N GLU A 62 23.68 30.49 91.61
CA GLU A 62 22.96 29.35 92.17
C GLU A 62 21.49 29.41 91.78
N LYS A 63 20.82 30.55 91.94
CA LYS A 63 19.44 30.76 91.49
C LYS A 63 19.29 30.59 89.97
N GLN A 64 20.27 31.03 89.18
CA GLN A 64 20.26 30.81 87.72
C GLN A 64 20.37 29.32 87.39
N ILE A 65 21.27 28.59 88.05
CA ILE A 65 21.44 27.14 87.89
C ILE A 65 20.17 26.40 88.32
N GLU A 66 19.61 26.72 89.48
CA GLU A 66 18.35 26.15 89.98
C GLU A 66 17.21 26.40 89.00
N SER A 67 17.07 27.63 88.51
CA SER A 67 16.03 27.95 87.51
C SER A 67 16.24 27.21 86.19
N ALA A 68 17.49 26.97 85.78
CA ALA A 68 17.82 26.23 84.57
C ALA A 68 17.55 24.73 84.75
N LEU A 69 17.84 24.16 85.92
CA LEU A 69 17.53 22.78 86.28
C LEU A 69 16.02 22.56 86.33
N LEU A 70 15.27 23.46 86.97
CA LEU A 70 13.81 23.40 87.01
C LEU A 70 13.20 23.47 85.60
N LYS A 71 13.66 24.40 84.76
CA LYS A 71 13.23 24.48 83.36
C LYS A 71 13.58 23.22 82.57
N ALA A 72 14.78 22.66 82.77
CA ALA A 72 15.18 21.42 82.11
C ALA A 72 14.34 20.21 82.54
N GLU A 73 13.95 20.16 83.82
CA GLU A 73 13.05 19.14 84.35
C GLU A 73 11.62 19.31 83.82
N GLU A 74 11.10 20.54 83.80
CA GLU A 74 9.82 20.88 83.17
C GLU A 74 9.81 20.52 81.68
N ASP A 75 10.86 20.85 80.94
CA ASP A 75 11.03 20.49 79.54
C ASP A 75 11.10 18.97 79.35
N ARG A 76 11.78 18.24 80.25
CA ARG A 76 11.83 16.77 80.21
C ARG A 76 10.43 16.17 80.41
N VAL A 77 9.71 16.62 81.43
CA VAL A 77 8.34 16.16 81.71
C VAL A 77 7.38 16.55 80.58
N ASN A 78 7.53 17.73 79.99
CA ASN A 78 6.73 18.15 78.84
C ASN A 78 7.01 17.29 77.61
N ARG A 79 8.27 16.95 77.34
CA ARG A 79 8.65 16.03 76.26
C ARG A 79 8.11 14.62 76.50
N GLU A 80 8.20 14.11 77.73
CA GLU A 80 7.62 12.81 78.09
C GLU A 80 6.11 12.79 77.85
N LYS A 81 5.38 13.83 78.27
CA LYS A 81 3.94 13.97 78.00
C LYS A 81 3.62 14.07 76.50
N GLN A 82 4.45 14.77 75.72
CA GLN A 82 4.31 14.84 74.26
C GLN A 82 4.51 13.47 73.61
N LEU A 83 5.56 12.75 73.99
CA LEU A 83 5.82 11.39 73.50
C LEU A 83 4.69 10.43 73.88
N GLU A 84 4.16 10.50 75.10
CA GLU A 84 2.99 9.68 75.49
C GLU A 84 1.75 10.00 74.65
N GLN A 85 1.50 11.27 74.34
CA GLN A 85 0.38 11.67 73.47
C GLN A 85 0.60 11.19 72.03
N GLU A 86 1.81 11.35 71.51
CA GLU A 86 2.20 10.86 70.19
C GLU A 86 2.08 9.34 70.10
N GLU A 87 2.52 8.59 71.11
CA GLU A 87 2.36 7.14 71.16
C GLU A 87 0.89 6.72 71.19
N ARG A 88 0.04 7.40 71.98
CA ARG A 88 -1.39 7.13 72.00
C ARG A 88 -2.01 7.40 70.64
N MET A 89 -1.69 8.54 70.02
CA MET A 89 -2.15 8.85 68.66
C MET A 89 -1.64 7.83 67.65
N ALA A 90 -0.38 7.42 67.72
CA ALA A 90 0.20 6.42 66.82
C ALA A 90 -0.49 5.05 66.98
N ARG A 91 -0.82 4.64 68.21
CA ARG A 91 -1.56 3.39 68.48
C ARG A 91 -2.98 3.46 67.94
N GLU A 92 -3.70 4.56 68.13
CA GLU A 92 -5.05 4.72 67.58
C GLU A 92 -5.03 4.80 66.04
N LEU A 93 -4.07 5.52 65.46
CA LEU A 93 -3.87 5.53 64.01
C LEU A 93 -3.53 4.13 63.47
N ALA A 94 -2.69 3.36 64.17
CA ALA A 94 -2.37 1.99 63.79
C ALA A 94 -3.61 1.07 63.86
N ARG A 95 -4.47 1.23 64.87
CA ARG A 95 -5.76 0.51 64.97
C ARG A 95 -6.68 0.86 63.82
N ILE A 96 -6.90 2.16 63.57
CA ILE A 96 -7.73 2.63 62.45
C ILE A 96 -7.20 2.11 61.12
N ASN A 97 -5.88 2.15 60.90
CA ASN A 97 -5.27 1.63 59.68
C ASN A 97 -5.44 0.11 59.55
N HIS A 98 -5.30 -0.63 60.65
CA HIS A 98 -5.47 -2.07 60.66
C HIS A 98 -6.93 -2.48 60.38
N ASP A 99 -7.89 -1.76 60.95
CA ASP A 99 -9.32 -2.00 60.71
C ASP A 99 -9.70 -1.65 59.27
N LYS A 100 -9.18 -0.54 58.72
CA LYS A 100 -9.31 -0.22 57.29
C LYS A 100 -8.74 -1.33 56.40
N GLN A 101 -7.55 -1.84 56.69
CA GLN A 101 -6.95 -2.93 55.93
C GLN A 101 -7.77 -4.22 56.01
N LYS A 102 -8.33 -4.54 57.19
CA LYS A 102 -9.24 -5.68 57.35
C LYS A 102 -10.50 -5.51 56.51
N GLU A 103 -11.12 -4.33 56.55
CA GLU A 103 -12.30 -4.02 55.74
C GLU A 103 -11.99 -4.08 54.24
N GLU A 104 -10.86 -3.53 53.79
CA GLU A 104 -10.42 -3.58 52.39
C GLU A 104 -10.18 -5.03 51.93
N LYS A 105 -9.49 -5.84 52.73
CA LYS A 105 -9.27 -7.26 52.42
C LYS A 105 -10.59 -8.05 52.41
N MET A 106 -11.50 -7.75 53.33
CA MET A 106 -12.84 -8.34 53.33
C MET A 106 -13.61 -7.96 52.07
N ARG A 107 -13.58 -6.67 51.67
CA ARG A 107 -14.21 -6.18 50.43
C ARG A 107 -13.57 -6.82 49.20
N GLN A 108 -12.24 -6.96 49.16
CA GLN A 108 -11.53 -7.66 48.09
C GLN A 108 -11.98 -9.13 47.98
N TYR A 109 -12.04 -9.85 49.09
CA TYR A 109 -12.54 -11.22 49.12
C TYR A 109 -13.98 -11.32 48.59
N ILE A 110 -14.85 -10.37 48.94
CA ILE A 110 -16.24 -10.32 48.44
C ILE A 110 -16.28 -10.00 46.93
N LYS A 111 -15.43 -9.08 46.44
CA LYS A 111 -15.31 -8.77 45.01
C LYS A 111 -14.91 -9.98 44.18
N GLU A 112 -13.88 -10.68 44.61
CA GLU A 112 -13.36 -11.85 43.89
C GLU A 112 -14.36 -13.01 43.89
N ASN A 113 -15.10 -13.21 44.99
CA ASN A 113 -16.03 -14.32 45.17
C ASN A 113 -17.49 -14.03 44.82
N SER A 114 -17.85 -12.79 44.48
CA SER A 114 -19.21 -12.47 44.03
C SER A 114 -19.33 -12.60 42.52
N THR A 115 -20.30 -13.39 42.08
CA THR A 115 -20.60 -13.58 40.66
C THR A 115 -21.18 -12.30 40.05
N GLU A 116 -22.03 -11.60 40.78
CA GLU A 116 -22.69 -10.36 40.36
C GLU A 116 -21.68 -9.24 40.01
N LEU A 117 -20.67 -9.01 40.86
CA LEU A 117 -19.64 -8.01 40.59
C LEU A 117 -18.74 -8.44 39.42
N ARG A 118 -18.45 -9.72 39.28
CA ARG A 118 -17.69 -10.25 38.14
C ARG A 118 -18.43 -10.06 36.82
N GLU A 119 -19.72 -10.35 36.79
CA GLU A 119 -20.57 -10.11 35.60
C GLU A 119 -20.66 -8.63 35.27
N LEU A 120 -20.79 -7.77 36.29
CA LEU A 120 -20.79 -6.33 36.11
C LEU A 120 -19.46 -5.85 35.50
N GLU A 121 -18.33 -6.31 36.04
CA GLU A 121 -17.01 -6.00 35.51
C GLU A 121 -16.83 -6.49 34.06
N LEU A 122 -17.31 -7.68 33.73
CA LEU A 122 -17.27 -8.19 32.35
C LEU A 122 -18.08 -7.32 31.40
N LYS A 123 -19.29 -6.92 31.80
CA LYS A 123 -20.13 -6.01 31.02
C LYS A 123 -19.47 -4.63 30.86
N LEU A 124 -18.85 -4.09 31.92
CA LEU A 124 -18.09 -2.83 31.85
C LEU A 124 -16.87 -2.96 30.94
N LYS A 125 -16.11 -4.06 31.00
CA LYS A 125 -15.01 -4.34 30.06
C LYS A 125 -15.50 -4.39 28.62
N SER A 126 -16.62 -5.06 28.36
CA SER A 126 -17.22 -5.10 27.02
C SER A 126 -17.63 -3.70 26.52
N ALA A 127 -18.09 -2.83 27.42
CA ALA A 127 -18.43 -1.44 27.11
C ALA A 127 -17.20 -0.61 26.72
N TYR A 128 -16.07 -0.80 27.41
CA TYR A 128 -14.79 -0.20 27.03
C TYR A 128 -14.34 -0.69 25.66
N LEU A 129 -14.40 -2.00 25.40
CA LEU A 129 -14.07 -2.56 24.08
C LEU A 129 -14.95 -1.97 22.97
N ASN A 130 -16.25 -1.76 23.23
CA ASN A 130 -17.15 -1.13 22.28
C ASN A 130 -16.83 0.35 22.06
N LYS A 131 -16.46 1.08 23.12
CA LYS A 131 -16.00 2.47 23.02
C LYS A 131 -14.72 2.56 22.18
N ASP A 132 -13.77 1.69 22.44
CA ASP A 132 -12.50 1.64 21.69
C ASP A 132 -12.74 1.26 20.23
N ARG A 133 -13.64 0.30 19.97
CA ARG A 133 -14.05 -0.07 18.62
C ARG A 133 -14.69 1.10 17.87
N ALA A 134 -15.55 1.87 18.54
CA ALA A 134 -16.16 3.06 17.94
C ALA A 134 -15.10 4.14 17.63
N ALA A 135 -14.12 4.33 18.51
CA ALA A 135 -12.98 5.22 18.26
C ALA A 135 -12.14 4.75 17.05
N GLN A 136 -11.88 3.45 16.93
CA GLN A 136 -11.18 2.86 15.78
C GLN A 136 -11.96 3.04 14.48
N ILE A 137 -13.28 2.85 14.49
CA ILE A 137 -14.12 3.09 13.31
C ILE A 137 -14.05 4.56 12.90
N ALA A 138 -14.18 5.48 13.85
CA ALA A 138 -14.07 6.92 13.57
C ALA A 138 -12.67 7.30 13.03
N GLU A 139 -11.60 6.69 13.55
CA GLU A 139 -10.24 6.86 13.04
C GLU A 139 -10.09 6.32 11.62
N GLN A 140 -10.62 5.12 11.34
CA GLN A 140 -10.62 4.54 10.00
C GLN A 140 -11.42 5.41 9.01
N GLU A 141 -12.57 5.95 9.42
CA GLU A 141 -13.35 6.87 8.60
C GLU A 141 -12.57 8.16 8.32
N ALA A 142 -11.94 8.75 9.34
CA ALA A 142 -11.08 9.93 9.17
C ALA A 142 -9.93 9.64 8.18
N MET A 143 -9.24 8.52 8.33
CA MET A 143 -8.19 8.06 7.41
C MET A 143 -8.74 7.89 5.98
N ARG A 144 -9.92 7.30 5.80
CA ARG A 144 -10.57 7.17 4.48
C ARG A 144 -10.88 8.52 3.85
N PHE A 145 -11.34 9.49 4.64
CA PHE A 145 -11.58 10.85 4.14
C PHE A 145 -10.28 11.55 3.74
N GLU A 146 -9.20 11.34 4.49
CA GLU A 146 -7.87 11.83 4.15
C GLU A 146 -7.34 11.21 2.85
N THR A 147 -7.43 9.88 2.69
CA THR A 147 -7.00 9.22 1.45
C THR A 147 -7.83 9.68 0.25
N MET A 148 -9.15 9.81 0.39
CA MET A 148 -10.00 10.36 -0.68
C MET A 148 -9.60 11.80 -1.06
N ARG A 149 -9.21 12.62 -0.08
CA ARG A 149 -8.72 13.97 -0.32
C ARG A 149 -7.39 13.97 -1.08
N GLU A 150 -6.44 13.13 -0.66
CA GLU A 150 -5.14 12.98 -1.33
C GLU A 150 -5.28 12.45 -2.76
N GLU A 151 -6.14 11.44 -2.97
CA GLU A 151 -6.47 10.91 -4.30
C GLU A 151 -7.09 11.98 -5.21
N ALA A 152 -7.99 12.80 -4.66
CA ALA A 152 -8.59 13.91 -5.40
C ALA A 152 -7.54 14.96 -5.80
N ASP A 153 -6.61 15.29 -4.91
CA ASP A 153 -5.51 16.22 -5.19
C ASP A 153 -4.52 15.63 -6.21
N TYR A 154 -4.21 14.34 -6.13
CA TYR A 154 -3.40 13.63 -7.11
C TYR A 154 -4.09 13.61 -8.49
N ALA A 155 -5.39 13.31 -8.54
CA ALA A 155 -6.18 13.33 -9.77
C ALA A 155 -6.25 14.73 -10.40
N ARG A 156 -6.25 15.81 -9.60
CA ARG A 156 -6.14 17.18 -10.10
C ARG A 156 -4.78 17.45 -10.73
N LYS A 157 -3.68 17.05 -10.07
CA LYS A 157 -2.31 17.18 -10.62
C LYS A 157 -2.16 16.40 -11.94
N MET A 158 -2.59 15.15 -11.97
CA MET A 158 -2.54 14.31 -13.18
C MET A 158 -3.37 14.89 -14.32
N ARG A 159 -4.53 15.52 -14.03
CA ARG A 159 -5.31 16.24 -15.05
C ARG A 159 -4.55 17.44 -15.62
N SER A 160 -3.98 18.27 -14.75
CA SER A 160 -3.15 19.41 -15.17
C SER A 160 -1.96 18.99 -16.03
N ASP A 161 -1.27 17.89 -15.66
CA ASP A 161 -0.15 17.38 -16.45
C ASP A 161 -0.60 16.82 -17.81
N ARG A 162 -1.74 16.11 -17.86
CA ARG A 162 -2.34 15.65 -19.13
C ARG A 162 -2.73 16.82 -20.03
N GLU A 163 -3.29 17.88 -19.47
CA GLU A 163 -3.62 19.10 -20.21
C GLU A 163 -2.36 19.77 -20.78
N ARG A 164 -1.28 19.86 -20.00
CA ARG A 164 0.02 20.39 -20.48
C ARG A 164 0.56 19.57 -21.66
N VAL A 165 0.57 18.25 -21.53
CA VAL A 165 1.00 17.34 -22.61
C VAL A 165 0.12 17.50 -23.85
N ALA A 166 -1.20 17.61 -23.68
CA ALA A 166 -2.13 17.82 -24.80
C ALA A 166 -1.86 19.15 -25.53
N VAL A 167 -1.60 20.24 -24.79
CA VAL A 167 -1.24 21.54 -25.36
C VAL A 167 0.09 21.47 -26.13
N GLU A 168 1.10 20.77 -25.60
CA GLU A 168 2.37 20.57 -26.30
C GLU A 168 2.20 19.74 -27.58
N GLN A 169 1.39 18.69 -27.54
CA GLN A 169 1.07 17.89 -28.72
C GLN A 169 0.34 18.71 -29.79
N GLN A 170 -0.62 19.56 -29.39
CA GLN A 170 -1.29 20.48 -30.30
C GLN A 170 -0.30 21.45 -30.97
N LYS A 171 0.64 22.02 -30.20
CA LYS A 171 1.69 22.90 -30.76
C LYS A 171 2.57 22.16 -31.77
N LEU A 172 2.96 20.91 -31.48
CA LEU A 172 3.73 20.09 -32.42
C LEU A 172 2.93 19.75 -33.69
N GLN A 173 1.64 19.51 -33.57
CA GLN A 173 0.76 19.32 -34.73
C GLN A 173 0.65 20.59 -35.57
N GLN A 174 0.49 21.76 -34.93
CA GLN A 174 0.46 23.05 -35.62
C GLN A 174 1.76 23.30 -36.38
N LYS A 175 2.93 23.08 -35.77
CA LYS A 175 4.23 23.21 -36.45
C LYS A 175 4.33 22.30 -37.68
N ARG A 176 3.91 21.04 -37.58
CA ARG A 176 3.89 20.12 -38.74
C ARG A 176 2.93 20.61 -39.83
N GLN A 177 1.77 21.16 -39.46
CA GLN A 177 0.85 21.73 -40.43
C GLN A 177 1.46 22.95 -41.13
N GLU A 178 2.13 23.84 -40.39
CA GLU A 178 2.85 24.98 -40.95
C GLU A 178 3.95 24.54 -41.92
N GLU A 179 4.76 23.54 -41.56
CA GLU A 179 5.78 22.94 -42.42
C GLU A 179 5.17 22.33 -43.70
N MET A 180 4.05 21.60 -43.57
CA MET A 180 3.34 21.04 -44.73
C MET A 180 2.81 22.12 -45.67
N VAL A 181 2.29 23.23 -45.12
CA VAL A 181 1.83 24.37 -45.92
C VAL A 181 2.99 25.08 -46.61
N GLN A 182 4.14 25.22 -45.95
CA GLN A 182 5.35 25.77 -46.56
C GLN A 182 5.83 24.89 -47.71
N TYR A 183 5.89 23.57 -47.51
CA TYR A 183 6.25 22.61 -48.54
C TYR A 183 5.28 22.63 -49.73
N GLN A 184 3.97 22.75 -49.48
CA GLN A 184 2.98 22.92 -50.55
C GLN A 184 3.23 24.19 -51.38
N LYS A 185 3.52 25.32 -50.72
CA LYS A 185 3.86 26.58 -51.43
C LYS A 185 5.12 26.45 -52.28
N GLU A 186 6.13 25.74 -51.79
CA GLU A 186 7.36 25.47 -52.56
C GLU A 186 7.08 24.60 -53.79
N LEU A 187 6.22 23.58 -53.66
CA LEU A 187 5.80 22.75 -54.79
C LEU A 187 4.99 23.56 -55.82
N GLU A 188 4.07 24.41 -55.37
CA GLU A 188 3.32 25.31 -56.26
C GLU A 188 4.27 26.24 -57.03
N GLN A 189 5.28 26.80 -56.37
CA GLN A 189 6.30 27.62 -57.03
C GLN A 189 7.08 26.83 -58.08
N GLN A 190 7.48 25.59 -57.79
CA GLN A 190 8.15 24.72 -58.77
C GLN A 190 7.27 24.40 -59.97
N LEU A 191 5.97 24.21 -59.78
CA LEU A 191 5.02 24.01 -60.88
C LEU A 191 4.90 25.28 -61.74
N MET A 192 4.76 26.44 -61.10
CA MET A 192 4.72 27.74 -61.81
C MET A 192 6.00 27.99 -62.60
N GLU A 193 7.18 27.66 -62.05
CA GLU A 193 8.45 27.76 -62.78
C GLU A 193 8.52 26.80 -63.97
N ARG A 194 8.03 25.56 -63.82
CA ARG A 194 7.95 24.60 -64.92
C ARG A 194 7.01 25.09 -66.03
N GLU A 195 5.89 25.70 -65.67
CA GLU A 195 4.96 26.29 -66.65
C GLU A 195 5.58 27.49 -67.37
N ARG A 196 6.29 28.38 -66.67
CA ARG A 196 7.04 29.48 -67.28
C ARG A 196 8.08 28.99 -68.26
N ARG A 197 8.88 27.98 -67.89
CA ARG A 197 9.86 27.37 -68.81
C ARG A 197 9.21 26.75 -70.05
N ARG A 198 8.00 26.16 -69.91
CA ARG A 198 7.24 25.67 -71.06
C ARG A 198 6.78 26.80 -71.97
N GLN A 199 6.37 27.93 -71.41
CA GLN A 199 6.00 29.13 -72.18
C GLN A 199 7.20 29.70 -72.93
N GLU A 200 8.35 29.86 -72.26
CA GLU A 200 9.60 30.32 -72.87
C GLU A 200 10.03 29.40 -74.02
N ALA A 201 10.04 28.08 -73.80
CA ALA A 201 10.36 27.11 -74.85
C ALA A 201 9.37 27.14 -76.03
N TYR A 202 8.09 27.41 -75.77
CA TYR A 202 7.09 27.57 -76.82
C TYR A 202 7.30 28.86 -77.63
N GLU A 203 7.68 29.96 -76.98
CA GLU A 203 8.05 31.20 -77.66
C GLU A 203 9.30 31.04 -78.52
N GLU A 204 10.31 30.32 -78.03
CA GLU A 204 11.50 29.96 -78.80
C GLU A 204 11.14 29.09 -80.02
N PHE A 205 10.32 28.07 -79.84
CA PHE A 205 9.82 27.24 -80.93
C PHE A 205 9.09 28.05 -82.00
N LEU A 206 8.27 29.03 -81.61
CA LEU A 206 7.60 29.92 -82.57
C LEU A 206 8.59 30.78 -83.35
N LYS A 207 9.65 31.29 -82.71
CA LYS A 207 10.72 32.05 -83.38
C LYS A 207 11.47 31.16 -84.37
N GLU A 208 11.84 29.94 -83.97
CA GLU A 208 12.48 28.95 -84.85
C GLU A 208 11.60 28.60 -86.04
N LYS A 209 10.29 28.36 -85.82
CA LYS A 209 9.35 28.08 -86.89
C LYS A 209 9.29 29.21 -87.91
N LEU A 210 9.20 30.47 -87.45
CA LEU A 210 9.23 31.63 -88.35
C LEU A 210 10.53 31.69 -89.16
N MET A 211 11.68 31.43 -88.53
CA MET A 211 12.97 31.38 -89.24
C MET A 211 13.03 30.24 -90.27
N VAL A 212 12.48 29.07 -89.94
CA VAL A 212 12.38 27.93 -90.87
C VAL A 212 11.47 28.28 -92.05
N ASP A 213 10.32 28.91 -91.80
CA ASP A 213 9.40 29.35 -92.85
C ASP A 213 10.07 30.38 -93.79
N GLU A 214 10.91 31.28 -93.26
CA GLU A 214 11.74 32.19 -94.06
C GLU A 214 12.76 31.47 -94.92
N ILE A 215 13.44 30.43 -94.39
CA ILE A 215 14.39 29.61 -95.14
C ILE A 215 13.67 28.86 -96.27
N VAL A 216 12.54 28.23 -95.97
CA VAL A 216 11.73 27.52 -96.97
C VAL A 216 11.29 28.47 -98.07
N ARG A 217 10.87 29.69 -97.72
CA ARG A 217 10.51 30.72 -98.71
C ARG A 217 11.70 31.08 -99.62
N LYS A 218 12.90 31.26 -99.06
CA LYS A 218 14.12 31.51 -99.84
C LYS A 218 14.45 30.35 -100.78
N ILE A 219 14.31 29.09 -100.33
CA ILE A 219 14.49 27.91 -101.19
C ILE A 219 13.50 27.91 -102.35
N TYR A 220 12.23 28.23 -102.12
CA TYR A 220 11.25 28.33 -103.20
C TYR A 220 11.58 29.44 -104.20
N GLU A 221 12.05 30.59 -103.73
CA GLU A 221 12.48 31.70 -104.59
C GLU A 221 13.73 31.29 -105.42
N GLU A 222 14.72 30.65 -104.79
CA GLU A 222 15.91 30.11 -105.46
C GLU A 222 15.54 29.04 -106.50
N ASP A 223 14.69 28.06 -106.16
CA ASP A 223 14.20 27.03 -107.08
C ASP A 223 13.47 27.63 -108.29
N GLN A 224 12.69 28.70 -108.10
CA GLN A 224 12.02 29.39 -109.21
C GLN A 224 13.03 30.06 -110.14
N THR A 225 14.06 30.72 -109.59
CA THR A 225 15.12 31.34 -110.41
C THR A 225 15.94 30.29 -111.16
N GLU A 226 16.24 29.14 -110.53
CA GLU A 226 16.96 28.05 -111.18
C GLU A 226 16.15 27.42 -112.33
N ARG A 227 14.83 27.27 -112.15
CA ARG A 227 13.92 26.81 -113.23
C ARG A 227 13.91 27.78 -114.40
N GLN A 228 13.89 29.09 -114.15
CA GLN A 228 13.94 30.11 -115.20
C GLN A 228 15.26 30.04 -115.98
N LEU A 229 16.40 29.95 -115.29
CA LEU A 229 17.72 29.80 -115.91
C LEU A 229 17.84 28.51 -116.73
N LYS A 230 17.24 27.39 -116.26
CA LYS A 230 17.19 26.13 -117.02
C LYS A 230 16.40 26.28 -118.32
N LEU A 231 15.25 26.96 -118.29
CA LEU A 231 14.45 27.23 -119.50
C LEU A 231 15.19 28.11 -120.51
N GLU A 232 15.94 29.11 -120.04
CA GLU A 232 16.77 29.95 -120.91
C GLU A 232 17.90 29.15 -121.57
N LYS A 233 18.57 28.27 -120.82
CA LYS A 233 19.59 27.36 -121.38
C LYS A 233 19.01 26.41 -122.44
N VAL A 234 17.81 25.87 -122.22
CA VAL A 234 17.11 25.01 -123.21
C VAL A 234 16.75 25.79 -124.46
N ARG A 235 16.29 27.05 -124.35
CA ARG A 235 16.00 27.89 -125.51
C ARG A 235 17.26 28.20 -126.32
N ALA A 236 18.38 28.49 -125.66
CA ALA A 236 19.66 28.72 -126.32
C ALA A 236 20.16 27.48 -127.07
N THR A 237 20.08 26.29 -126.47
CA THR A 237 20.47 25.04 -127.15
C THR A 237 19.54 24.69 -128.31
N GLN A 238 18.24 24.96 -128.20
CA GLN A 238 17.30 24.77 -129.31
C GLN A 238 17.62 25.66 -130.53
N GLN A 239 17.96 26.93 -130.32
CA GLN A 239 18.38 27.83 -131.39
C GLN A 239 19.64 27.32 -132.12
N HIS A 240 20.64 26.87 -131.36
CA HIS A 240 21.85 26.26 -131.93
C HIS A 240 21.57 24.96 -132.72
N ILE A 241 20.63 24.13 -132.26
CA ILE A 241 20.22 22.91 -132.98
C ILE A 241 19.52 23.25 -134.30
N GLU A 242 18.67 24.28 -134.32
CA GLU A 242 17.99 24.73 -135.55
C GLU A 242 18.98 25.26 -136.60
N GLU A 243 19.97 26.04 -136.18
CA GLU A 243 21.06 26.52 -137.04
C GLU A 243 21.88 25.36 -137.62
N PHE A 244 22.22 24.36 -136.79
CA PHE A 244 22.94 23.17 -137.24
C PHE A 244 22.12 22.33 -138.23
N LYS A 245 20.80 22.19 -138.02
CA LYS A 245 19.90 21.50 -138.95
C LYS A 245 19.81 22.18 -140.32
N ARG A 246 19.85 23.51 -140.38
CA ARG A 246 19.88 24.26 -141.66
C ARG A 246 21.17 23.96 -142.43
N GLN A 247 22.32 24.02 -141.76
CA GLN A 247 23.62 23.71 -142.37
C GLN A 247 23.69 22.25 -142.86
N GLN A 248 23.13 21.30 -142.10
CA GLN A 248 23.09 19.89 -142.49
C GLN A 248 22.15 19.62 -143.69
N ALA A 249 21.06 20.39 -143.83
CA ALA A 249 20.14 20.28 -144.95
C ALA A 249 20.78 20.78 -146.26
N GLU A 250 21.57 21.85 -146.19
CA GLU A 250 22.36 22.35 -147.33
C GLU A 250 23.42 21.34 -147.76
N TRP A 251 24.15 20.75 -146.80
CA TRP A 251 25.10 19.67 -147.09
C TRP A 251 24.44 18.45 -147.74
N ARG A 252 23.29 18.00 -147.21
CA ARG A 252 22.55 16.85 -147.79
C ARG A 252 22.05 17.12 -149.22
N ARG A 253 21.75 18.36 -149.58
CA ARG A 253 21.35 18.71 -150.95
C ARG A 253 22.53 18.53 -151.91
N MET A 254 23.72 19.00 -151.52
CA MET A 254 24.94 18.88 -152.32
C MET A 254 25.40 17.41 -152.46
N GLU A 255 25.21 16.57 -151.44
CA GLU A 255 25.57 15.15 -151.48
C GLU A 255 24.62 14.32 -152.37
N ARG A 256 23.31 14.65 -152.37
CA ARG A 256 22.32 13.95 -153.22
C ARG A 256 22.58 14.15 -154.70
N GLU A 257 22.97 15.35 -155.11
CA GLU A 257 23.33 15.64 -156.50
C GLU A 257 24.56 14.82 -156.96
N ARG A 258 25.48 14.50 -156.04
CA ARG A 258 26.62 13.59 -156.31
C ARG A 258 26.18 12.12 -156.38
N MET A 259 25.35 11.67 -155.45
CA MET A 259 24.86 10.28 -155.39
C MET A 259 23.97 9.89 -156.58
N GLU A 260 23.16 10.81 -157.11
CA GLU A 260 22.33 10.54 -158.30
C GLU A 260 23.17 10.31 -159.57
N ALA A 261 24.37 10.88 -159.64
CA ALA A 261 25.31 10.64 -160.74
C ALA A 261 25.98 9.24 -160.65
N GLU A 262 26.24 8.73 -159.44
CA GLU A 262 26.80 7.39 -159.22
C GLU A 262 25.74 6.27 -159.31
N ASN A 263 24.53 6.49 -158.80
CA ASN A 263 23.46 5.48 -158.84
C ASN A 263 23.00 5.10 -160.24
N ARG A 264 23.14 5.99 -161.24
CA ARG A 264 22.91 5.64 -162.65
C ARG A 264 23.88 4.57 -163.13
N ARG A 265 25.11 4.51 -162.60
CA ARG A 265 26.13 3.51 -162.96
C ARG A 265 25.95 2.17 -162.23
N ILE A 266 25.26 2.16 -161.08
CA ILE A 266 25.07 0.96 -160.24
C ILE A 266 23.85 0.13 -160.68
N MET A 267 22.78 0.74 -161.18
CA MET A 267 21.60 0.01 -161.66
C MET A 267 21.91 -0.94 -162.82
N GLU A 268 22.89 -0.59 -163.66
CA GLU A 268 23.35 -1.44 -164.76
C GLU A 268 24.05 -2.73 -164.26
N PHE A 269 24.57 -2.75 -163.02
CA PHE A 269 25.29 -3.89 -162.44
C PHE A 269 24.39 -4.82 -161.57
N ALA A 270 23.36 -4.28 -160.91
CA ALA A 270 22.53 -5.04 -159.95
C ALA A 270 21.56 -6.06 -160.58
N MET A 271 21.12 -5.85 -161.82
CA MET A 271 20.25 -6.80 -162.52
C MET A 271 20.89 -8.19 -162.73
N GLN A 272 22.22 -8.31 -162.65
CA GLN A 272 22.94 -9.57 -162.92
C GLN A 272 23.06 -10.50 -161.69
N GLN A 273 22.83 -10.03 -160.45
CA GLN A 273 23.11 -10.81 -159.21
C GLN A 273 21.89 -11.49 -158.56
N GLN A 274 20.66 -10.98 -158.72
CA GLN A 274 19.48 -11.48 -158.00
C GLN A 274 19.04 -12.92 -158.33
N HIS A 275 19.64 -13.57 -159.33
CA HIS A 275 19.26 -14.91 -159.73
C HIS A 275 19.79 -16.03 -158.83
N MET A 276 20.79 -15.77 -157.97
CA MET A 276 21.57 -16.81 -157.27
C MET A 276 21.16 -17.12 -155.81
N GLU A 277 20.38 -16.26 -155.13
CA GLU A 277 20.26 -16.31 -153.66
C GLU A 277 19.09 -17.17 -153.12
N LYS A 278 18.12 -17.58 -153.96
CA LYS A 278 16.86 -18.18 -153.49
C LYS A 278 16.97 -19.62 -152.91
N ASP A 279 18.08 -20.32 -153.06
CA ASP A 279 18.17 -21.77 -152.73
C ASP A 279 18.64 -22.12 -151.29
N ARG A 280 19.04 -21.16 -150.44
CA ARG A 280 19.82 -21.46 -149.21
C ARG A 280 19.02 -21.69 -147.91
N ILE A 281 17.75 -21.30 -147.82
CA ILE A 281 17.06 -21.06 -146.52
C ILE A 281 16.44 -22.30 -145.81
N ALA A 282 16.24 -23.46 -146.47
CA ALA A 282 15.35 -24.52 -145.96
C ALA A 282 15.84 -25.44 -144.80
N LYS A 283 17.10 -25.39 -144.32
CA LYS A 283 17.69 -26.45 -143.47
C LYS A 283 17.69 -26.28 -141.93
N LEU A 284 17.14 -25.20 -141.35
CA LEU A 284 17.43 -24.82 -139.95
C LEU A 284 16.46 -25.29 -138.84
N LYS A 285 15.31 -25.92 -139.11
CA LYS A 285 14.19 -26.04 -138.13
C LYS A 285 14.15 -27.26 -137.17
N GLU A 286 15.02 -28.26 -137.25
CA GLU A 286 14.85 -29.56 -136.53
C GLU A 286 15.45 -29.71 -135.10
N ARG A 287 16.00 -28.68 -134.44
CA ARG A 287 16.86 -28.85 -133.22
C ARG A 287 16.24 -28.60 -131.83
N GLU A 288 14.98 -28.19 -131.67
CA GLU A 288 14.49 -27.58 -130.40
C GLU A 288 13.78 -28.49 -129.37
N GLU A 289 13.35 -29.73 -129.68
CA GLU A 289 12.36 -30.48 -128.85
C GLU A 289 12.86 -31.29 -127.62
N ALA A 290 14.15 -31.33 -127.25
CA ALA A 290 14.70 -32.35 -126.32
C ALA A 290 14.86 -32.00 -124.80
N LYS A 291 14.41 -30.85 -124.27
CA LYS A 291 14.82 -30.36 -122.92
C LYS A 291 13.84 -30.51 -121.73
N GLU A 292 12.61 -31.01 -121.87
CA GLU A 292 11.56 -30.84 -120.83
C GLU A 292 11.40 -31.94 -119.74
N HIS A 293 12.07 -33.10 -119.80
CA HIS A 293 11.77 -34.25 -118.91
C HIS A 293 12.37 -34.24 -117.47
N LEU A 294 13.35 -33.40 -117.15
CA LEU A 294 14.14 -33.52 -115.91
C LEU A 294 13.49 -32.94 -114.63
N HIS A 295 12.48 -32.08 -114.76
CA HIS A 295 11.99 -31.27 -113.63
C HIS A 295 10.95 -31.94 -112.69
N LYS A 296 10.41 -33.14 -113.00
CA LYS A 296 9.25 -33.71 -112.26
C LYS A 296 9.57 -34.60 -111.03
N LEU A 297 10.82 -34.99 -110.78
CA LEU A 297 11.18 -35.98 -109.73
C LEU A 297 11.52 -35.41 -108.34
N LEU A 298 11.68 -34.10 -108.20
CA LEU A 298 12.18 -33.46 -106.97
C LEU A 298 11.09 -33.13 -105.93
N CYS A 299 9.81 -33.12 -106.29
CA CYS A 299 8.72 -32.65 -105.41
C CYS A 299 8.23 -33.69 -104.37
N VAL A 300 8.42 -35.00 -104.58
CA VAL A 300 7.84 -36.06 -103.72
C VAL A 300 8.59 -36.25 -102.38
N LYS A 301 9.87 -35.86 -102.28
CA LYS A 301 10.69 -36.14 -101.08
C LYS A 301 10.49 -35.18 -99.90
N ILE A 302 9.75 -34.08 -100.07
CA ILE A 302 9.61 -33.03 -99.05
C ILE A 302 8.40 -33.27 -98.12
N GLU A 303 7.41 -34.08 -98.53
CA GLU A 303 6.16 -34.28 -97.78
C GLU A 303 6.25 -35.37 -96.68
N GLU A 304 7.20 -36.31 -96.77
CA GLU A 304 7.34 -37.43 -95.80
C GLU A 304 7.99 -37.03 -94.46
N GLU A 305 8.82 -35.97 -94.42
CA GLU A 305 9.53 -35.54 -93.20
C GLU A 305 8.64 -34.75 -92.21
N GLN A 306 7.48 -34.23 -92.65
CA GLN A 306 6.60 -33.42 -91.80
C GLN A 306 5.68 -34.26 -90.90
N GLN A 307 5.29 -35.48 -91.33
CA GLN A 307 4.35 -36.33 -90.58
C GLN A 307 4.95 -36.98 -89.33
N GLN A 308 6.27 -37.16 -89.24
CA GLN A 308 6.93 -37.79 -88.09
C GLN A 308 7.08 -36.86 -86.87
N ARG A 309 6.88 -35.54 -87.03
CA ARG A 309 7.02 -34.58 -85.93
C ARG A 309 5.75 -34.44 -85.08
N GLU A 310 4.57 -34.72 -85.65
CA GLU A 310 3.28 -34.57 -84.97
C GLU A 310 2.93 -35.75 -84.03
N GLU A 311 3.58 -36.91 -84.19
CA GLU A 311 3.35 -38.10 -83.34
C GLU A 311 4.03 -38.02 -81.97
N MET A 312 5.12 -37.25 -81.85
CA MET A 312 5.91 -37.13 -80.61
C MET A 312 5.27 -36.20 -79.55
N GLU A 313 4.36 -35.30 -79.94
CA GLU A 313 3.72 -34.34 -79.02
C GLU A 313 2.50 -34.91 -78.29
N ARG A 314 1.88 -35.98 -78.79
CA ARG A 314 0.68 -36.61 -78.18
C ARG A 314 0.99 -37.42 -76.91
N VAL A 315 2.18 -38.03 -76.82
CA VAL A 315 2.59 -38.89 -75.68
C VAL A 315 2.89 -38.07 -74.39
N ARG A 316 3.13 -36.77 -74.50
CA ARG A 316 3.40 -35.90 -73.32
C ARG A 316 2.14 -35.50 -72.53
N GLN A 317 0.95 -35.62 -73.13
CA GLN A 317 -0.30 -35.17 -72.49
C GLN A 317 -0.97 -36.27 -71.64
N GLU A 318 -0.60 -37.55 -71.81
CA GLU A 318 -1.20 -38.68 -71.09
C GLU A 318 -0.60 -38.90 -69.67
N LEU A 319 0.66 -38.52 -69.44
CA LEU A 319 1.36 -38.69 -68.15
C LEU A 319 0.92 -37.72 -67.03
N TYR A 320 0.30 -36.58 -67.35
CA TYR A 320 -0.11 -35.57 -66.35
C TYR A 320 -1.43 -35.93 -65.63
N LEU A 321 -2.24 -36.82 -66.22
CA LEU A 321 -3.55 -37.21 -65.69
C LEU A 321 -3.48 -38.34 -64.63
N GLU A 322 -2.44 -39.18 -64.65
CA GLU A 322 -2.26 -40.27 -63.68
C GLU A 322 -1.79 -39.79 -62.29
N GLU A 323 -1.03 -38.68 -62.19
CA GLU A 323 -0.57 -38.14 -60.89
C GLU A 323 -1.70 -37.53 -60.03
N GLN A 324 -2.85 -37.16 -60.62
CA GLN A 324 -3.98 -36.57 -59.89
C GLN A 324 -4.88 -37.61 -59.20
N GLU A 325 -4.86 -38.87 -59.65
CA GLU A 325 -5.74 -39.93 -59.11
C GLU A 325 -5.20 -40.58 -57.82
N GLU A 326 -3.88 -40.61 -57.60
CA GLU A 326 -3.28 -41.19 -56.38
C GLU A 326 -3.54 -40.34 -55.12
N ALA A 327 -3.69 -39.01 -55.27
CA ALA A 327 -3.93 -38.09 -54.15
C ALA A 327 -5.32 -38.25 -53.50
N ASN A 328 -6.31 -38.78 -54.21
CA ASN A 328 -7.65 -39.02 -53.67
C ASN A 328 -7.74 -40.29 -52.81
N ARG A 329 -6.87 -41.28 -53.03
CA ARG A 329 -6.89 -42.56 -52.28
C ARG A 329 -6.39 -42.45 -50.83
N GLN A 330 -5.62 -41.41 -50.49
CA GLN A 330 -5.11 -41.23 -49.13
C GLN A 330 -6.12 -40.57 -48.16
N ARG A 331 -7.12 -39.83 -48.68
CA ARG A 331 -8.15 -39.16 -47.86
C ARG A 331 -9.21 -40.12 -47.30
N GLU A 332 -9.41 -41.28 -47.93
CA GLU A 332 -10.39 -42.28 -47.48
C GLU A 332 -9.93 -43.11 -46.26
N ILE A 333 -8.62 -43.12 -45.96
CA ILE A 333 -8.04 -43.92 -44.86
C ILE A 333 -8.23 -43.22 -43.50
N GLU A 334 -8.19 -41.88 -43.46
CA GLU A 334 -8.33 -41.08 -42.22
C GLU A 334 -9.77 -41.05 -41.66
N GLU A 335 -10.80 -41.27 -42.50
CA GLU A 335 -12.20 -41.34 -42.05
C GLU A 335 -12.55 -42.67 -41.37
N MET A 336 -11.82 -43.74 -41.66
CA MET A 336 -12.02 -45.06 -41.05
C MET A 336 -11.45 -45.15 -39.62
N GLU A 337 -10.42 -44.37 -39.28
CA GLU A 337 -9.85 -44.32 -37.91
C GLU A 337 -10.76 -43.65 -36.87
N LYS A 338 -11.55 -42.64 -37.26
CA LYS A 338 -12.45 -41.93 -36.33
C LYS A 338 -13.64 -42.77 -35.87
N LYS A 339 -14.06 -43.78 -36.66
CA LYS A 339 -15.19 -44.68 -36.34
C LYS A 339 -14.83 -45.78 -35.32
N ILE A 340 -13.54 -46.08 -35.11
CA ILE A 340 -13.10 -47.12 -34.16
C ILE A 340 -12.97 -46.58 -32.73
N ARG A 341 -12.58 -45.32 -32.54
CA ARG A 341 -12.41 -44.72 -31.20
C ARG A 341 -13.74 -44.50 -30.44
N GLN A 342 -14.87 -44.37 -31.13
CA GLN A 342 -16.18 -44.15 -30.51
C GLN A 342 -16.83 -45.43 -29.96
N ARG A 343 -16.38 -46.63 -30.36
CA ARG A 343 -16.90 -47.91 -29.83
C ARG A 343 -16.26 -48.35 -28.50
N LEU A 344 -15.06 -47.88 -28.17
CA LEU A 344 -14.34 -48.30 -26.94
C LEU A 344 -14.77 -47.52 -25.68
N MET A 345 -15.16 -46.26 -25.81
CA MET A 345 -15.57 -45.41 -24.67
C MET A 345 -16.93 -45.81 -24.05
N MET A 346 -17.80 -46.52 -24.78
CA MET A 346 -19.15 -46.83 -24.31
C MET A 346 -19.24 -48.10 -23.46
N GLN A 347 -18.19 -48.94 -23.43
CA GLN A 347 -18.18 -50.21 -22.67
C GLN A 347 -17.58 -50.08 -21.25
N GLN A 348 -16.78 -49.05 -20.97
CA GLN A 348 -16.12 -48.88 -19.66
C GLN A 348 -16.98 -48.15 -18.61
N THR A 349 -17.96 -47.34 -19.02
CA THR A 349 -18.76 -46.51 -18.10
C THR A 349 -19.96 -47.25 -17.46
N PHE A 350 -20.32 -48.43 -17.94
CA PHE A 350 -21.49 -49.19 -17.44
C PHE A 350 -21.15 -50.19 -16.30
N GLN A 351 -19.88 -50.58 -16.13
CA GLN A 351 -19.47 -51.58 -15.12
C GLN A 351 -19.12 -50.97 -13.75
N GLU A 352 -18.81 -49.67 -13.66
CA GLU A 352 -18.35 -49.04 -12.40
C GLU A 352 -19.50 -48.52 -11.50
N GLN A 353 -20.75 -48.43 -11.99
CA GLN A 353 -21.89 -47.86 -11.22
C GLN A 353 -22.74 -48.88 -10.42
N LEU A 354 -22.61 -50.18 -10.66
CA LEU A 354 -23.47 -51.21 -10.03
C LEU A 354 -22.87 -51.86 -8.77
N ALA A 355 -21.54 -51.99 -8.66
CA ALA A 355 -20.91 -52.73 -7.56
C ALA A 355 -20.77 -51.95 -6.22
N PHE A 356 -20.79 -50.62 -6.25
CA PHE A 356 -20.54 -49.80 -5.04
C PHE A 356 -21.77 -49.65 -4.12
N LYS A 357 -22.98 -49.99 -4.60
CA LYS A 357 -24.24 -49.74 -3.88
C LYS A 357 -24.70 -50.88 -2.95
N GLU A 358 -24.18 -52.11 -3.10
CA GLU A 358 -24.66 -53.29 -2.33
C GLU A 358 -23.89 -53.55 -1.02
N MET A 359 -22.64 -53.12 -0.90
CA MET A 359 -21.77 -53.44 0.26
C MET A 359 -22.09 -52.65 1.55
N ARG A 360 -22.95 -51.62 1.52
CA ARG A 360 -23.18 -50.74 2.68
C ARG A 360 -24.36 -51.13 3.58
N ARG A 361 -25.20 -52.10 3.19
CA ARG A 361 -26.50 -52.37 3.86
C ARG A 361 -26.52 -53.59 4.80
N GLN A 362 -25.44 -54.37 4.85
CA GLN A 362 -25.37 -55.63 5.62
C GLN A 362 -24.72 -55.49 7.01
N ALA A 363 -23.98 -54.41 7.29
CA ALA A 363 -23.20 -54.28 8.54
C ALA A 363 -23.98 -53.78 9.78
N GLU A 364 -25.17 -53.17 9.64
CA GLU A 364 -25.89 -52.54 10.76
C GLU A 364 -26.77 -53.49 11.60
N LYS A 365 -26.97 -54.75 11.19
CA LYS A 365 -27.94 -55.67 11.84
C LYS A 365 -27.38 -56.56 12.95
N GLU A 366 -26.06 -56.63 13.14
CA GLU A 366 -25.43 -57.61 14.05
C GLU A 366 -25.22 -57.07 15.49
N GLU A 367 -25.42 -55.77 15.76
CA GLU A 367 -25.10 -55.16 17.06
C GLU A 367 -26.24 -55.21 18.11
N GLU A 368 -27.50 -55.48 17.74
CA GLU A 368 -28.65 -55.35 18.66
C GLU A 368 -28.94 -56.56 19.58
N GLU A 369 -28.40 -57.76 19.31
CA GLU A 369 -28.82 -58.99 20.02
C GLU A 369 -28.10 -59.28 21.37
N ALA A 370 -27.01 -58.56 21.69
CA ALA A 370 -26.15 -58.89 22.85
C ALA A 370 -26.66 -58.40 24.23
N PHE A 371 -27.59 -57.45 24.31
CA PHE A 371 -27.95 -56.73 25.55
C PHE A 371 -28.91 -57.49 26.50
N ARG A 372 -29.61 -58.53 26.04
CA ARG A 372 -30.77 -59.11 26.76
C ARG A 372 -30.48 -60.17 27.84
N LYS A 373 -29.24 -60.65 27.99
CA LYS A 373 -28.93 -61.84 28.84
C LYS A 373 -28.46 -61.55 30.28
N MET A 374 -28.19 -60.30 30.69
CA MET A 374 -27.47 -60.01 31.96
C MET A 374 -28.35 -59.78 33.22
N MET A 375 -29.68 -59.64 33.09
CA MET A 375 -30.52 -59.08 34.18
C MET A 375 -31.20 -60.10 35.13
N MET A 376 -31.08 -61.41 34.88
CA MET A 376 -31.81 -62.45 35.63
C MET A 376 -31.09 -63.00 36.87
N ALA A 377 -29.82 -62.63 37.12
CA ALA A 377 -28.99 -63.27 38.16
C ALA A 377 -29.08 -62.66 39.57
N LYS A 378 -29.80 -61.55 39.77
CA LYS A 378 -29.68 -60.72 41.00
C LYS A 378 -30.74 -60.95 42.09
N PHE A 379 -31.79 -61.74 41.84
CA PHE A 379 -32.95 -61.85 42.74
C PHE A 379 -32.94 -63.09 43.66
N ALA A 380 -31.95 -63.98 43.58
CA ALA A 380 -31.99 -65.26 44.27
C ALA A 380 -31.28 -65.29 45.66
N GLU A 381 -30.51 -64.26 46.01
CA GLU A 381 -29.63 -64.29 47.19
C GLU A 381 -30.26 -63.76 48.49
N ASP A 382 -31.32 -62.93 48.42
CA ASP A 382 -31.76 -62.12 49.57
C ASP A 382 -32.82 -62.79 50.48
N ASP A 383 -33.49 -63.85 50.04
CA ASP A 383 -34.63 -64.44 50.80
C ASP A 383 -34.22 -65.43 51.92
N ARG A 384 -32.93 -65.73 52.11
CA ARG A 384 -32.50 -66.87 52.94
C ARG A 384 -32.08 -66.52 54.38
N ILE A 385 -31.92 -65.25 54.74
CA ILE A 385 -31.27 -64.84 56.00
C ILE A 385 -32.26 -64.43 57.12
N GLU A 386 -33.56 -64.32 56.84
CA GLU A 386 -34.45 -63.54 57.70
C GLU A 386 -35.08 -64.27 58.91
N GLN A 387 -35.12 -65.61 58.95
CA GLN A 387 -36.04 -66.33 59.85
C GLN A 387 -35.48 -66.81 61.21
N MET A 388 -34.17 -66.80 61.46
CA MET A 388 -33.60 -67.38 62.71
C MET A 388 -33.41 -66.40 63.88
N ASN A 389 -33.65 -65.10 63.67
CA ASN A 389 -33.31 -64.07 64.67
C ASN A 389 -34.48 -63.67 65.61
N ALA A 390 -35.65 -64.31 65.56
CA ALA A 390 -36.89 -63.77 66.13
C ALA A 390 -37.07 -63.89 67.66
N GLN A 391 -36.43 -64.84 68.35
CA GLN A 391 -36.72 -65.11 69.77
C GLN A 391 -35.73 -64.46 70.76
N LYS A 392 -34.46 -64.25 70.36
CA LYS A 392 -33.51 -63.37 71.08
C LYS A 392 -33.92 -61.89 71.04
N ARG A 393 -34.83 -61.51 70.14
CA ARG A 393 -35.37 -60.14 69.99
C ARG A 393 -36.20 -59.73 71.21
N ARG A 394 -37.08 -60.57 71.76
CA ARG A 394 -38.11 -60.13 72.73
C ARG A 394 -37.58 -59.73 74.12
N MET A 395 -36.56 -60.42 74.65
CA MET A 395 -36.00 -60.09 75.98
C MET A 395 -35.04 -58.89 75.92
N LYS A 396 -34.16 -58.84 74.91
CA LYS A 396 -33.37 -57.63 74.62
C LYS A 396 -34.24 -56.41 74.30
N GLN A 397 -35.44 -56.60 73.71
CA GLN A 397 -36.38 -55.51 73.40
C GLN A 397 -36.90 -54.75 74.63
N LEU A 398 -36.99 -55.36 75.81
CA LEU A 398 -37.55 -54.69 77.01
C LEU A 398 -36.50 -53.88 77.78
N GLU A 399 -35.29 -54.40 77.91
CA GLU A 399 -34.14 -53.65 78.45
C GLU A 399 -33.71 -52.56 77.46
N HIS A 400 -33.65 -52.89 76.16
CA HIS A 400 -33.51 -51.86 75.13
C HIS A 400 -34.66 -50.86 75.17
N LYS A 401 -35.92 -51.21 75.46
CA LYS A 401 -36.98 -50.19 75.53
C LYS A 401 -36.76 -49.13 76.61
N ARG A 402 -36.27 -49.50 77.79
CA ARG A 402 -36.00 -48.54 78.89
C ARG A 402 -34.72 -47.74 78.67
N GLU A 403 -33.68 -48.38 78.16
CA GLU A 403 -32.45 -47.68 77.74
C GLU A 403 -32.72 -46.80 76.52
N VAL A 404 -33.58 -47.23 75.59
CA VAL A 404 -34.03 -46.46 74.41
C VAL A 404 -34.93 -45.31 74.85
N GLU A 405 -35.79 -45.44 75.85
CA GLU A 405 -36.57 -44.30 76.36
C GLU A 405 -35.66 -43.22 76.99
N LYS A 406 -34.67 -43.61 77.80
CA LYS A 406 -33.66 -42.67 78.32
C LYS A 406 -32.80 -42.08 77.19
N LEU A 407 -32.36 -42.90 76.24
CA LEU A 407 -31.66 -42.44 75.04
C LEU A 407 -32.57 -41.58 74.15
N ILE A 408 -33.89 -41.75 74.15
CA ILE A 408 -34.86 -40.91 73.41
C ILE A 408 -35.03 -39.58 74.12
N GLU A 409 -35.11 -39.54 75.45
CA GLU A 409 -35.17 -38.29 76.22
C GLU A 409 -33.86 -37.50 76.14
N ASP A 410 -32.71 -38.18 76.26
CA ASP A 410 -31.40 -37.56 76.06
C ASP A 410 -31.20 -37.14 74.59
N ARG A 411 -31.67 -37.93 73.61
CA ARG A 411 -31.68 -37.54 72.19
C ARG A 411 -32.63 -36.41 71.90
N ARG A 412 -33.77 -36.29 72.59
CA ARG A 412 -34.68 -35.13 72.47
C ARG A 412 -34.04 -33.88 73.04
N ARG A 413 -33.39 -33.96 74.21
CA ARG A 413 -32.63 -32.83 74.78
C ARG A 413 -31.43 -32.43 73.91
N GLN A 414 -30.72 -33.41 73.36
CA GLN A 414 -29.64 -33.17 72.40
C GLN A 414 -30.19 -32.57 71.10
N GLN A 415 -31.30 -33.09 70.55
CA GLN A 415 -31.95 -32.51 69.38
C GLN A 415 -32.49 -31.10 69.63
N GLU A 416 -33.06 -30.80 70.79
CA GLU A 416 -33.50 -29.45 71.15
C GLU A 416 -32.30 -28.51 71.27
N ALA A 417 -31.22 -28.95 71.91
CA ALA A 417 -29.97 -28.17 71.99
C ALA A 417 -29.31 -27.99 70.62
N ASP A 418 -29.27 -29.03 69.78
CA ASP A 418 -28.73 -29.00 68.43
C ASP A 418 -29.60 -28.12 67.52
N MET A 419 -30.93 -28.18 67.64
CA MET A 419 -31.86 -27.30 66.92
C MET A 419 -31.71 -25.83 67.34
N GLU A 420 -31.49 -25.55 68.64
CA GLU A 420 -31.20 -24.19 69.11
C GLU A 420 -29.84 -23.69 68.64
N LEU A 421 -28.81 -24.56 68.62
CA LEU A 421 -27.50 -24.23 68.09
C LEU A 421 -27.58 -23.99 66.58
N GLU A 422 -28.23 -24.86 65.82
CA GLU A 422 -28.49 -24.68 64.39
C GLU A 422 -29.30 -23.41 64.11
N ALA A 423 -30.32 -23.09 64.91
CA ALA A 423 -31.09 -21.86 64.73
C ALA A 423 -30.23 -20.61 64.98
N LYS A 424 -29.35 -20.64 65.98
CA LYS A 424 -28.38 -19.57 66.24
C LYS A 424 -27.33 -19.46 65.13
N GLU A 425 -26.83 -20.60 64.63
CA GLU A 425 -25.89 -20.65 63.51
C GLU A 425 -26.52 -20.10 62.22
N ARG A 426 -27.74 -20.51 61.88
CA ARG A 426 -28.51 -19.97 60.75
C ARG A 426 -28.75 -18.48 60.89
N ALA A 427 -29.12 -17.99 62.08
CA ALA A 427 -29.30 -16.55 62.31
C ALA A 427 -27.98 -15.77 62.13
N ILE A 428 -26.85 -16.32 62.56
CA ILE A 428 -25.52 -15.73 62.35
C ILE A 428 -25.15 -15.76 60.85
N GLU A 429 -25.46 -16.83 60.15
CA GLU A 429 -25.21 -16.99 58.72
C GLU A 429 -26.06 -16.03 57.88
N GLU A 430 -27.35 -15.89 58.21
CA GLU A 430 -28.25 -14.88 57.61
C GLU A 430 -27.74 -13.46 57.82
N GLN A 431 -27.25 -13.13 59.02
CA GLN A 431 -26.64 -11.81 59.29
C GLN A 431 -25.37 -11.60 58.47
N LYS A 432 -24.51 -12.61 58.36
CA LYS A 432 -23.30 -12.55 57.52
C LYS A 432 -23.64 -12.41 56.04
N GLU A 433 -24.66 -13.12 55.56
CA GLU A 433 -25.16 -12.98 54.21
C GLU A 433 -25.75 -11.61 53.94
N ALA A 434 -26.55 -11.06 54.86
CA ALA A 434 -27.12 -9.73 54.74
C ALA A 434 -26.02 -8.66 54.66
N LEU A 435 -25.00 -8.74 55.52
CA LEU A 435 -23.82 -7.88 55.46
C LEU A 435 -23.06 -8.05 54.15
N ARG A 436 -22.88 -9.29 53.67
CA ARG A 436 -22.26 -9.56 52.36
C ARG A 436 -23.04 -8.91 51.23
N ARG A 437 -24.38 -9.03 51.21
CA ARG A 437 -25.26 -8.41 50.19
C ARG A 437 -25.17 -6.89 50.21
N GLN A 438 -25.13 -6.28 51.40
CA GLN A 438 -24.92 -4.82 51.53
C GLN A 438 -23.57 -4.40 50.94
N ILE A 439 -22.49 -5.11 51.27
CA ILE A 439 -21.15 -4.83 50.73
C ILE A 439 -21.13 -5.00 49.20
N VAL A 440 -21.79 -6.03 48.66
CA VAL A 440 -21.91 -6.23 47.21
C VAL A 440 -22.64 -5.06 46.54
N GLU A 441 -23.76 -4.61 47.10
CA GLU A 441 -24.52 -3.48 46.53
C GLU A 441 -23.73 -2.16 46.63
N GLU A 442 -23.03 -1.90 47.73
CA GLU A 442 -22.12 -0.75 47.87
C GLU A 442 -21.01 -0.77 46.82
N GLU A 443 -20.36 -1.92 46.62
CA GLU A 443 -19.28 -2.05 45.64
C GLU A 443 -19.80 -2.01 44.20
N ARG A 444 -21.01 -2.53 43.94
CA ARG A 444 -21.72 -2.37 42.67
C ARG A 444 -21.92 -0.89 42.36
N GLN A 445 -22.45 -0.11 43.30
CA GLN A 445 -22.64 1.33 43.13
C GLN A 445 -21.31 2.07 42.95
N ARG A 446 -20.25 1.72 43.70
CA ARG A 446 -18.92 2.31 43.52
C ARG A 446 -18.33 2.04 42.14
N LEU A 447 -18.46 0.80 41.63
CA LEU A 447 -18.02 0.45 40.29
C LEU A 447 -18.80 1.24 39.23
N LEU A 448 -20.12 1.33 39.37
CA LEU A 448 -20.96 2.13 38.46
C LEU A 448 -20.56 3.60 38.47
N LYS A 449 -20.40 4.24 39.63
CA LYS A 449 -19.98 5.66 39.72
C LYS A 449 -18.66 5.93 39.02
N ARG A 450 -17.67 5.03 39.16
CA ARG A 450 -16.35 5.19 38.53
C ARG A 450 -16.40 5.09 37.01
N HIS A 451 -17.22 4.19 36.48
CA HIS A 451 -17.21 3.84 35.07
C HIS A 451 -18.34 4.51 34.26
N ALA A 452 -19.43 4.96 34.90
CA ALA A 452 -20.60 5.52 34.24
C ALA A 452 -20.25 6.77 33.41
N THR A 453 -19.48 7.70 33.97
CA THR A 453 -19.06 8.93 33.28
C THR A 453 -18.16 8.64 32.08
N GLN A 454 -17.24 7.68 32.20
CA GLN A 454 -16.28 7.33 31.16
C GLN A 454 -16.89 6.54 30.00
N LEU A 455 -17.94 5.75 30.30
CA LEU A 455 -18.65 4.90 29.35
C LEU A 455 -19.97 5.54 28.88
N LEU A 456 -20.13 6.85 29.07
CA LEU A 456 -21.30 7.57 28.58
C LEU A 456 -21.48 7.27 27.07
N GLY A 457 -22.64 6.71 26.72
CA GLY A 457 -22.95 6.32 25.35
C GLY A 457 -22.57 4.88 24.95
N TYR A 458 -21.81 4.15 25.75
CA TYR A 458 -21.34 2.79 25.44
C TYR A 458 -21.75 1.75 26.49
N LEU A 459 -22.59 2.12 27.46
CA LEU A 459 -23.10 1.21 28.48
C LEU A 459 -24.09 0.18 27.89
N PRO A 460 -23.96 -1.12 28.25
CA PRO A 460 -24.89 -2.17 27.85
C PRO A 460 -26.29 -1.95 28.43
N LYS A 461 -27.31 -2.35 27.68
CA LYS A 461 -28.72 -2.28 28.11
C LYS A 461 -28.95 -3.18 29.34
N GLY A 462 -29.75 -2.70 30.30
CA GLY A 462 -30.14 -3.46 31.50
C GLY A 462 -29.10 -3.48 32.64
N LEU A 463 -28.05 -2.67 32.56
CA LEU A 463 -26.98 -2.63 33.57
C LEU A 463 -27.31 -1.69 34.76
N LEU A 464 -28.13 -0.67 34.53
CA LEU A 464 -28.58 0.29 35.54
C LEU A 464 -30.03 -0.02 35.98
N ARG A 465 -30.28 -0.01 37.29
CA ARG A 465 -31.62 0.03 37.90
C ARG A 465 -32.08 1.48 38.05
N GLU A 466 -33.38 1.69 38.23
CA GLU A 466 -33.95 3.04 38.42
C GLU A 466 -33.35 3.74 39.64
N ASP A 467 -33.13 3.00 40.73
CA ASP A 467 -32.51 3.50 41.96
C ASP A 467 -31.03 3.90 41.78
N ASP A 468 -30.32 3.28 40.81
CA ASP A 468 -28.91 3.59 40.55
C ASP A 468 -28.75 4.98 39.91
N LEU A 469 -29.77 5.46 39.19
CA LEU A 469 -29.75 6.77 38.50
C LEU A 469 -29.79 7.95 39.48
N GLU A 470 -30.23 7.74 40.72
CA GLU A 470 -30.23 8.78 41.77
C GLU A 470 -28.84 9.00 42.36
N HIS A 471 -27.97 8.00 42.24
CA HIS A 471 -26.63 7.99 42.83
C HIS A 471 -25.54 8.46 41.84
N LEU A 472 -25.92 8.77 40.60
CA LEU A 472 -25.03 9.18 39.50
C LEU A 472 -25.19 10.68 39.19
N ASP A 473 -24.17 11.27 38.55
CA ASP A 473 -24.11 12.70 38.26
C ASP A 473 -25.29 13.21 37.40
N GLU A 474 -25.72 14.46 37.63
CA GLU A 474 -26.86 15.06 36.92
C GLU A 474 -26.68 15.09 35.40
N ASP A 475 -25.44 15.30 34.93
CA ASP A 475 -25.10 15.33 33.50
C ASP A 475 -25.28 13.95 32.87
N PHE A 476 -24.87 12.90 33.58
CA PHE A 476 -25.12 11.53 33.15
C PHE A 476 -26.61 11.23 33.08
N ARG A 477 -27.38 11.66 34.09
CA ARG A 477 -28.84 11.45 34.16
C ARG A 477 -29.57 12.14 33.00
N LYS A 478 -29.16 13.36 32.62
CA LYS A 478 -29.72 14.08 31.47
C LYS A 478 -29.44 13.32 30.18
N HIS A 479 -28.18 13.05 29.86
CA HIS A 479 -27.80 12.37 28.62
C HIS A 479 -28.36 10.96 28.47
N PHE A 480 -28.46 10.20 29.57
CA PHE A 480 -29.04 8.86 29.55
C PHE A 480 -30.55 8.90 29.26
N LYS A 481 -31.30 9.85 29.86
CA LYS A 481 -32.73 10.02 29.60
C LYS A 481 -33.03 10.53 28.19
N THR A 482 -32.25 11.47 27.66
CA THR A 482 -32.43 11.98 26.29
C THR A 482 -32.29 10.85 25.27
N ARG A 483 -31.31 9.95 25.47
CA ARG A 483 -31.12 8.81 24.57
C ARG A 483 -32.17 7.72 24.73
N GLN A 484 -32.74 7.54 25.93
CA GLN A 484 -33.88 6.64 26.10
C GLN A 484 -35.07 7.13 25.25
N ALA A 485 -35.32 8.44 25.20
CA ALA A 485 -36.35 9.04 24.34
C ALA A 485 -36.06 8.82 22.84
N ASP A 486 -34.81 8.99 22.39
CA ASP A 486 -34.40 8.70 20.99
C ASP A 486 -34.42 7.20 20.64
N ALA A 487 -34.25 6.30 21.62
CA ALA A 487 -34.30 4.86 21.36
C ALA A 487 -35.74 4.31 21.22
N PHE A 488 -36.76 5.11 21.56
CA PHE A 488 -38.18 4.80 21.33
C PHE A 488 -38.71 5.41 20.02
N SER A 489 -37.93 6.22 19.30
CA SER A 489 -38.17 6.47 17.87
C SER A 489 -37.59 5.29 17.09
N ASP A 490 -38.49 4.41 16.65
CA ASP A 490 -38.27 3.28 15.76
C ASP A 490 -37.46 3.70 14.52
N ASP A 491 -36.18 3.32 14.48
CA ASP A 491 -35.50 3.00 13.22
C ASP A 491 -34.49 1.89 13.48
N GLY A 492 -34.82 0.73 12.93
CA GLY A 492 -34.11 -0.52 13.10
C GLY A 492 -32.68 -0.43 12.58
N TRP A 493 -31.73 -0.83 13.43
CA TRP A 493 -30.43 -1.28 12.94
C TRP A 493 -30.62 -2.66 12.32
N GLU A 494 -31.00 -2.71 11.04
CA GLU A 494 -30.83 -3.89 10.22
C GLU A 494 -29.33 -4.22 10.17
N ALA A 495 -28.98 -5.36 10.74
CA ALA A 495 -27.71 -6.00 10.53
C ALA A 495 -27.63 -6.44 9.07
N ASN A 496 -26.75 -5.79 8.29
CA ASN A 496 -26.33 -6.34 7.00
C ASN A 496 -25.09 -7.20 7.24
N ASP A 497 -25.24 -8.48 6.92
CA ASP A 497 -24.17 -9.44 6.65
C ASP A 497 -23.31 -9.00 5.44
#